data_AF-A0A0F9Q551-F1
#
_entry.id   AF-A0A0F9Q551-F1
#
_cell.length_a   1.000
_cell.length_b   1.000
_cell.length_c   1.000
_cell.angle_alpha   90.00
_cell.angle_beta   90.00
_cell.angle_gamma   90.00
#
_symmetry.space_group_name_H-M   'P 1'
#
loop_
_entity.id
_entity.type
_entity.pdbx_description
1 polymer ?
#
loop_
_entity_poly.entity_id
_entity_poly.type
_entity_poly.pdbx_seq_one_letter_code
_entity_poly.pdbx_strand_id
1 'polypeptide(L)'
;MRNEVTMRFLAALGGLFTLIEAFLGLDQRRPEDINVVSLVISIALAVIILISVIRPEKPIPLNWMVCVVLGIAIIVYSSLVGGVLVLVAGFVGYTESVY
;
A
#
# COMPACT_ATOMS: atom_id res chain seq x y z
N MET A 1 20.15 6.99 -0.13
CA MET A 1 20.35 5.80 -1.01
C MET A 1 19.95 4.49 -0.34
N ARG A 2 20.46 4.11 0.84
CA ARG A 2 20.08 2.84 1.50
C ARG A 2 18.61 2.84 1.97
N ASN A 3 18.12 3.96 2.48
CA ASN A 3 16.78 4.07 3.04
C ASN A 3 15.69 4.19 1.95
N GLU A 4 15.97 4.87 0.83
CA GLU A 4 15.10 4.85 -0.35
C GLU A 4 14.83 3.43 -0.89
N VAL A 5 15.86 2.56 -0.89
CA VAL A 5 15.72 1.14 -1.26
C VAL A 5 14.85 0.40 -0.23
N THR A 6 15.04 0.65 1.06
CA THR A 6 14.20 0.07 2.13
C THR A 6 12.74 0.52 2.02
N MET A 7 12.50 1.81 1.75
CA MET A 7 11.17 2.38 1.56
C MET A 7 10.47 1.72 0.36
N ARG A 8 11.14 1.62 -0.78
CA ARG A 8 10.61 0.93 -1.97
C ARG A 8 10.28 -0.53 -1.67
N PHE A 9 11.15 -1.23 -0.96
CA PHE A 9 10.96 -2.64 -0.62
C PHE A 9 9.75 -2.84 0.31
N LEU A 10 9.62 -2.03 1.36
CA LEU A 10 8.49 -2.08 2.29
C LEU A 10 7.17 -1.70 1.60
N ALA A 11 7.18 -0.68 0.75
CA ALA A 11 6.01 -0.28 -0.01
C ALA A 11 5.60 -1.38 -1.02
N ALA A 12 6.56 -2.03 -1.68
CA ALA A 12 6.29 -3.15 -2.59
C ALA A 12 5.66 -4.33 -1.84
N LEU A 13 6.23 -4.72 -0.70
CA LEU A 13 5.67 -5.78 0.13
C LEU A 13 4.27 -5.41 0.61
N GLY A 14 4.07 -4.18 1.09
CA GLY A 14 2.77 -3.72 1.54
C GLY A 14 1.71 -3.75 0.45
N GLY A 15 2.03 -3.28 -0.76
CA GLY A 15 1.14 -3.38 -1.92
C GLY A 15 0.83 -4.84 -2.31
N LEU A 16 1.84 -5.71 -2.32
CA LEU A 16 1.67 -7.13 -2.62
C LEU A 16 0.78 -7.85 -1.60
N PHE A 17 1.04 -7.65 -0.30
CA PHE A 17 0.22 -8.24 0.76
C PHE A 17 -1.22 -7.73 0.72
N THR A 18 -1.42 -6.45 0.41
CA THR A 18 -2.76 -5.88 0.22
C THR A 18 -3.53 -6.59 -0.89
N LEU A 19 -2.86 -6.88 -2.03
CA LEU A 19 -3.45 -7.67 -3.11
C LEU A 19 -3.80 -9.09 -2.67
N ILE A 20 -2.88 -9.78 -1.99
CA ILE A 20 -3.10 -11.15 -1.52
C ILE A 20 -4.30 -11.20 -0.56
N GLU A 21 -4.38 -10.29 0.40
CA GLU A 21 -5.52 -10.22 1.32
C GLU A 21 -6.82 -9.85 0.61
N ALA A 22 -6.78 -8.99 -0.41
CA ALA A 22 -7.96 -8.69 -1.22
C ALA A 22 -8.50 -9.94 -1.93
N PHE A 23 -7.60 -10.77 -2.49
CA PHE A 23 -7.98 -12.04 -3.14
C PHE A 23 -8.43 -13.12 -2.14
N LEU A 24 -7.73 -13.29 -1.02
CA LEU A 24 -8.15 -14.24 0.02
C LEU A 24 -9.47 -13.83 0.69
N GLY A 25 -9.70 -12.53 0.85
CA GLY A 25 -10.93 -11.96 1.38
C GLY A 25 -12.13 -12.18 0.45
N LEU A 26 -11.93 -12.39 -0.85
CA LEU A 26 -12.97 -12.81 -1.78
C LEU A 26 -13.36 -14.27 -1.60
N ASP A 27 -12.39 -15.13 -1.32
CA ASP A 27 -12.60 -16.58 -1.20
C ASP A 27 -13.33 -16.94 0.12
N GLN A 28 -13.08 -16.19 1.19
CA GLN A 28 -13.70 -16.44 2.49
C GLN A 28 -15.06 -15.78 2.70
N ARG A 29 -15.44 -14.78 1.90
CA ARG A 29 -16.71 -14.06 2.07
C ARG A 29 -17.82 -14.72 1.26
N ARG A 30 -18.99 -14.86 1.87
CA ARG A 30 -20.21 -15.22 1.15
C ARG A 30 -20.50 -14.14 0.10
N PRO A 31 -20.97 -14.50 -1.11
CA PRO A 31 -21.20 -13.56 -2.20
C PRO A 31 -22.14 -12.41 -1.85
N GLU A 32 -23.00 -12.61 -0.84
CA GLU A 32 -23.97 -11.66 -0.30
C GLU A 32 -23.32 -10.53 0.52
N ASP A 33 -22.14 -10.79 1.11
CA ASP A 33 -21.39 -9.86 1.97
C ASP A 33 -20.21 -9.19 1.24
N ILE A 34 -20.02 -9.51 -0.04
CA ILE A 34 -18.94 -8.93 -0.84
C ILE A 34 -19.33 -7.49 -1.19
N ASN A 35 -18.79 -6.54 -0.41
CA ASN A 35 -18.82 -5.14 -0.78
C ASN A 35 -17.86 -4.88 -1.95
N VAL A 36 -18.37 -5.01 -3.18
CA VAL A 36 -17.64 -4.83 -4.43
C VAL A 36 -16.93 -3.48 -4.49
N VAL A 37 -17.52 -2.42 -3.91
CA VAL A 37 -16.91 -1.08 -3.87
C VAL A 37 -15.62 -1.09 -3.06
N SER A 38 -15.64 -1.71 -1.86
CA SER A 38 -14.45 -1.82 -1.00
C SER A 38 -13.35 -2.65 -1.67
N LEU A 39 -13.73 -3.70 -2.38
CA LEU A 39 -12.81 -4.56 -3.12
C LEU A 39 -12.12 -3.80 -4.25
N VAL A 40 -12.88 -3.07 -5.07
CA VAL A 40 -12.33 -2.30 -6.19
C VAL A 40 -11.38 -1.22 -5.66
N ILE A 41 -11.73 -0.54 -4.56
CA ILE A 41 -10.86 0.45 -3.92
C ILE A 41 -9.57 -0.21 -3.41
N SER A 42 -9.67 -1.36 -2.75
CA SER A 42 -8.52 -2.14 -2.27
C SER A 42 -7.53 -2.47 -3.39
N ILE A 43 -8.04 -3.03 -4.50
CA ILE A 43 -7.23 -3.40 -5.66
C ILE A 43 -6.60 -2.15 -6.28
N ALA A 44 -7.38 -1.07 -6.45
CA ALA A 44 -6.87 0.19 -7.00
C ALA A 44 -5.73 0.77 -6.13
N LEU A 45 -5.87 0.78 -4.80
CA LEU A 45 -4.84 1.27 -3.87
C LEU A 45 -3.57 0.43 -3.95
N ALA A 46 -3.70 -0.90 -3.98
CA ALA A 46 -2.56 -1.79 -4.09
C ALA A 46 -1.81 -1.60 -5.42
N VAL A 47 -2.54 -1.48 -6.53
CA VAL A 47 -1.96 -1.21 -7.85
C VAL A 47 -1.26 0.15 -7.87
N ILE A 48 -1.87 1.20 -7.30
CA ILE A 48 -1.25 2.53 -7.19
C ILE A 48 0.11 2.45 -6.48
N ILE A 49 0.20 1.74 -5.36
CA ILE A 49 1.45 1.60 -4.61
C ILE A 49 2.51 0.85 -5.41
N LEU A 50 2.12 -0.26 -6.04
CA LEU A 50 3.06 -1.02 -6.87
C LEU A 50 3.56 -0.19 -8.05
N ILE A 51 2.69 0.59 -8.69
CA ILE A 51 3.09 1.53 -9.75
C ILE A 51 4.06 2.58 -9.20
N SER A 52 3.77 3.18 -8.03
CA SER A 52 4.68 4.14 -7.40
C SER A 52 6.04 3.53 -7.06
N VAL A 53 6.11 2.24 -6.74
CA VAL A 53 7.40 1.57 -6.50
C VAL A 53 8.15 1.32 -7.80
N ILE A 54 7.47 0.88 -8.86
CA ILE A 54 8.08 0.60 -10.17
C ILE A 54 8.53 1.88 -10.87
N ARG A 55 7.70 2.94 -10.79
CA ARG A 55 7.98 4.26 -11.37
C ARG A 55 7.86 5.36 -10.30
N PRO A 56 8.93 5.55 -9.50
CA PRO A 56 8.95 6.49 -8.38
C PRO A 56 8.86 7.96 -8.78
N GLU A 57 9.06 8.31 -10.06
CA GLU A 57 9.01 9.69 -10.54
C GLU A 57 7.69 10.09 -11.22
N LYS A 58 6.92 9.12 -11.77
CA LYS A 58 5.65 9.36 -12.47
C LYS A 58 4.79 8.10 -12.50
N PRO A 59 3.45 8.16 -12.40
CA PRO A 59 2.59 9.35 -12.24
C PRO A 59 2.37 9.76 -10.77
N ILE A 60 2.63 8.89 -9.80
CA ILE A 60 2.47 9.17 -8.37
C ILE A 60 3.85 9.02 -7.72
N PRO A 61 4.49 10.13 -7.31
CA PRO A 61 5.84 10.06 -6.77
C PRO A 61 5.84 9.30 -5.45
N LEU A 62 6.84 8.42 -5.28
CA LEU A 62 7.02 7.66 -4.06
C LEU A 62 7.60 8.55 -2.96
N ASN A 63 6.78 9.44 -2.42
CA ASN A 63 7.13 10.30 -1.29
C ASN A 63 6.63 9.69 0.03
N TRP A 64 7.33 9.95 1.12
CA TRP A 64 6.98 9.48 2.46
C TRP A 64 5.54 9.82 2.82
N MET A 65 5.10 11.03 2.47
CA MET A 65 3.76 11.53 2.75
C MET A 65 2.69 10.73 1.99
N VAL A 66 2.98 10.35 0.74
CA VAL A 66 2.09 9.52 -0.09
C VAL A 66 1.97 8.12 0.50
N CYS A 67 3.08 7.51 0.92
CA CYS A 67 3.05 6.21 1.60
C CYS A 67 2.25 6.26 2.91
N VAL A 68 2.38 7.31 3.70
CA VAL A 68 1.58 7.45 4.94
C VAL A 68 0.08 7.55 4.63
N VAL A 69 -0.31 8.41 3.69
CA VAL A 69 -1.72 8.60 3.32
C VAL A 69 -2.32 7.32 2.72
N LEU A 70 -1.59 6.67 1.80
CA LEU A 70 -2.05 5.41 1.18
C LEU A 70 -2.07 4.26 2.18
N GLY A 71 -1.12 4.20 3.12
CA GLY A 71 -1.09 3.19 4.17
C GLY A 71 -2.31 3.30 5.09
N ILE A 72 -2.69 4.52 5.50
CA ILE A 72 -3.92 4.74 6.28
C ILE A 72 -5.16 4.34 5.47
N ALA A 73 -5.23 4.73 4.19
CA ALA A 73 -6.35 4.35 3.33
C ALA A 73 -6.48 2.83 3.21
N ILE A 74 -5.37 2.10 3.04
CA ILE A 74 -5.39 0.63 2.99
C ILE A 74 -5.89 0.03 4.30
N ILE A 75 -5.46 0.54 5.46
CA ILE A 75 -5.92 0.01 6.75
C ILE A 75 -7.43 0.18 6.89
N VAL A 76 -7.97 1.33 6.51
CA VAL A 76 -9.40 1.64 6.65
C VAL A 76 -10.24 0.79 5.70
N TYR A 77 -9.79 0.59 4.46
CA TYR A 77 -10.62 0.02 3.40
C TYR A 77 -10.30 -1.42 3.03
N SER A 78 -9.15 -1.97 3.43
CA SER A 78 -8.68 -3.25 2.88
C SER A 78 -7.93 -4.14 3.86
N SER A 79 -6.72 -3.74 4.25
CA SER A 79 -5.70 -4.66 4.77
C SER A 79 -4.93 -4.03 5.92
N LEU A 80 -4.98 -4.67 7.08
CA LEU A 80 -4.26 -4.19 8.25
C LEU A 80 -2.75 -4.45 8.09
N VAL A 81 -2.37 -5.64 7.63
CA VAL A 81 -0.96 -6.03 7.46
C VAL A 81 -0.31 -5.25 6.31
N GLY A 82 -0.97 -5.21 5.14
CA GLY A 82 -0.48 -4.48 3.98
C GLY A 82 -0.36 -2.97 4.25
N GLY A 83 -1.39 -2.39 4.87
CA GLY A 83 -1.40 -0.96 5.20
C GLY A 83 -0.36 -0.56 6.25
N VAL A 84 -0.11 -1.40 7.27
CA VAL A 84 0.96 -1.17 8.25
C VAL A 84 2.33 -1.18 7.58
N LEU A 85 2.61 -2.12 6.66
CA LEU A 85 3.88 -2.16 5.93
C LEU A 85 4.11 -0.90 5.10
N VAL A 86 3.07 -0.40 4.41
CA VAL A 86 3.13 0.85 3.64
C VAL A 86 3.33 2.06 4.56
N LEU A 87 2.71 2.07 5.74
CA LEU A 87 2.93 3.11 6.76
C LEU A 87 4.38 3.13 7.26
N VAL A 88 4.94 1.96 7.59
CA VAL A 88 6.34 1.84 8.00
C VAL A 88 7.27 2.33 6.89
N ALA A 89 6.97 2.00 5.62
CA ALA A 89 7.70 2.55 4.48
C ALA A 89 7.68 4.08 4.46
N GLY A 90 6.50 4.68 4.71
CA GLY A 90 6.33 6.12 4.84
C GLY A 90 7.16 6.71 5.97
N PHE A 91 7.16 6.11 7.16
CA PHE A 91 7.97 6.59 8.29
C PHE A 91 9.48 6.50 8.00
N VAL A 92 9.94 5.42 7.36
CA VAL A 92 11.34 5.30 6.93
C VAL A 92 11.72 6.44 5.97
N GLY A 93 10.87 6.73 4.99
CA GLY A 93 11.08 7.86 4.08
C GLY A 93 11.08 9.22 4.80
N TYR A 94 10.23 9.41 5.80
CA TYR A 94 10.19 10.64 6.60
C TYR A 94 11.50 10.84 7.37
N THR A 95 12.03 9.78 7.99
CA THR A 95 13.31 9.87 8.72
C THR A 95 14.49 10.24 7.84
N GLU A 96 14.46 9.94 6.53
CA GLU A 96 15.49 10.37 5.57
C GLU A 96 15.29 11.82 5.11
N SER A 97 14.11 12.42 5.26
CA SER A 97 13.86 13.83 4.88
C SER A 97 14.21 14.85 5.97
N VAL A 98 14.33 14.40 7.21
CA VAL A 98 14.58 15.24 8.40
C VAL A 98 16.07 15.29 8.79
N TYR A 99 16.89 14.39 8.24
CA TYR A 99 18.34 14.31 8.44
C TYR A 99 19.09 14.61 7.14
#